data_AF-A0A2T1DT32-F1
#
_entry.id   AF-A0A2T1DT32-F1
#
_cell.length_a   1.000
_cell.length_b   1.000
_cell.length_c   1.000
_cell.angle_alpha   90.00
_cell.angle_beta   90.00
_cell.angle_gamma   90.00
#
_symmetry.space_group_name_H-M   'P 1'
#
loop_
_entity.id
_entity.type
_entity.pdbx_description
1 polymer ?
#
loop_
_entity_poly.entity_id
_entity_poly.type
_entity_poly.pdbx_seq_one_letter_code
_entity_poly.pdbx_strand_id
1 'polypeptide(L)'
;MIKLVSELIGALANLLWPIVVLIIALKFRPEIRILLTRLKKGKLLGQEVELESNVEQLRETVEKAERESLQSSSATYLSESDPNKNRLESIDVVASNPLDGTQDAAIDKIVDLSATEPLAALLKLSQTLEKELKVLAVSTAVLRSNQRSSPRQLIRLMASKNILPPHTVESLDQFRDVRNKIIHESVEISHSTIFKVLDIGLQLLKTLRQVPVEVITVNHPGIPIYKDEDCVEEYEEVKGIILYYTSPGTEMTKIWPVRKNVDFQKGDYVTKDWDCNYQWGQAWYIDPVTDKKKIAWTGVCEFVGVRVTGL
;
A
#
# COMPACT_ATOMS: atom_id res chain seq x y z
N MET A 1 42.23 15.17 70.29
CA MET A 1 40.83 15.40 70.71
C MET A 1 40.05 16.18 69.65
N ILE A 2 40.51 17.37 69.21
CA ILE A 2 39.83 18.20 68.20
C ILE A 2 39.56 17.45 66.87
N LYS A 3 40.53 16.68 66.37
CA LYS A 3 40.40 15.92 65.11
C LYS A 3 39.32 14.82 65.14
N LEU A 4 39.18 14.13 66.27
CA LEU A 4 38.14 13.10 66.46
C LEU A 4 36.74 13.72 66.55
N VAL A 5 36.63 14.90 67.18
CA VAL A 5 35.36 15.64 67.25
C VAL A 5 34.95 16.12 65.85
N SER A 6 35.88 16.62 65.04
CA SER A 6 35.56 17.03 63.66
C SER A 6 35.18 15.85 62.76
N GLU A 7 35.85 14.71 62.89
CA GLU A 7 35.53 13.48 62.14
C GLU A 7 34.16 12.92 62.54
N LEU A 8 33.81 12.95 63.84
CA LEU A 8 32.51 12.53 64.34
C LEU A 8 31.37 13.47 63.87
N ILE A 9 31.60 14.78 63.89
CA ILE A 9 30.62 15.76 63.38
C ILE A 9 30.42 15.56 61.87
N GLY A 10 31.48 15.32 61.11
CA GLY A 10 31.40 15.02 59.68
C GLY A 10 30.61 13.73 59.39
N ALA A 11 30.85 12.67 60.16
CA ALA A 11 30.11 11.41 60.04
C ALA A 11 28.63 11.57 60.41
N LEU A 12 28.32 12.32 61.46
CA LEU A 12 26.94 12.62 61.88
C LEU A 12 26.20 13.46 60.83
N ALA A 13 26.85 14.48 60.28
CA ALA A 13 26.27 15.31 59.22
C ALA A 13 25.92 14.48 57.97
N ASN A 14 26.79 13.52 57.60
CA ASN A 14 26.53 12.59 56.50
C ASN A 14 25.41 11.57 56.80
N LEU A 15 25.10 11.29 58.07
CA LEU A 15 23.98 10.44 58.46
C LEU A 15 22.67 11.23 58.67
N LEU A 16 22.76 12.54 58.88
CA LEU A 16 21.62 13.41 59.11
C LEU A 16 20.80 13.65 57.84
N TRP A 17 21.44 13.78 56.67
CA TRP A 17 20.70 14.08 55.43
C TRP A 17 19.73 12.97 54.98
N PRO A 18 20.05 11.65 55.03
CA PRO A 18 19.08 10.61 54.66
C PRO A 18 17.91 10.55 55.63
N ILE A 19 18.17 10.80 56.93
CA ILE A 19 17.13 10.86 57.96
C ILE A 19 16.21 12.04 57.69
N VAL A 20 16.76 13.21 57.35
CA VAL A 20 15.96 14.39 56.96
C VAL A 20 15.14 14.12 55.70
N VAL A 21 15.71 13.51 54.66
CA VAL A 21 14.99 13.13 53.44
C VAL A 21 13.88 12.13 53.75
N LEU A 22 14.13 11.13 54.60
CA LEU A 22 13.13 10.16 55.02
C LEU A 22 12.00 10.82 55.81
N ILE A 23 12.32 11.72 56.74
CA ILE A 23 11.32 12.48 57.50
C ILE A 23 10.49 13.36 56.56
N ILE A 24 11.11 14.05 55.60
CA ILE A 24 10.40 14.84 54.59
C ILE A 24 9.50 13.92 53.75
N ALA A 25 10.01 12.79 53.26
CA ALA A 25 9.24 11.85 52.45
C ALA A 25 8.04 11.25 53.21
N LEU A 26 8.20 10.97 54.51
CA LEU A 26 7.13 10.45 55.37
C LEU A 26 6.12 11.54 55.74
N LYS A 27 6.59 12.73 56.12
CA LYS A 27 5.74 13.85 56.52
C LYS A 27 4.92 14.41 55.35
N PHE A 28 5.54 14.50 54.17
CA PHE A 28 4.90 14.99 52.95
C PHE A 28 4.44 13.85 52.02
N ARG A 29 4.25 12.64 52.56
CA ARG A 29 3.76 11.50 51.79
C ARG A 29 2.47 11.79 51.01
N PRO A 30 1.44 12.50 51.56
CA PRO A 30 0.23 12.77 50.78
C PRO A 30 0.47 13.77 49.64
N GLU A 31 1.28 14.81 49.87
CA GLU A 31 1.62 15.82 48.84
C GLU A 31 2.51 15.22 47.75
N ILE A 32 3.50 14.41 48.12
CA ILE A 32 4.34 13.67 47.16
C ILE A 32 3.47 12.71 46.35
N ARG A 33 2.48 12.05 46.97
CA ARG A 33 1.54 11.19 46.22
C ARG A 33 0.71 12.00 45.23
N ILE A 34 0.26 13.20 45.59
CA ILE A 34 -0.47 14.12 44.70
C ILE A 34 0.44 14.65 43.57
N LEU A 35 1.70 14.97 43.87
CA LEU A 35 2.68 15.39 42.86
C LEU A 35 3.05 14.24 41.92
N LEU A 36 3.19 13.02 42.43
CA LEU A 36 3.44 11.83 41.62
C LEU A 36 2.22 11.47 40.75
N THR A 37 0.99 11.68 41.23
CA THR A 37 -0.20 11.50 40.38
C THR A 37 -0.29 12.59 39.32
N ARG A 38 0.13 13.83 39.62
CA ARG A 38 0.26 14.93 38.64
C ARG A 38 1.40 14.70 37.64
N LEU A 39 2.53 14.16 38.06
CA LEU A 39 3.65 13.77 37.18
C LEU A 39 3.28 12.58 36.32
N LYS A 40 2.51 11.62 36.85
CA LYS A 40 1.92 10.54 36.04
C LYS A 40 0.98 11.10 34.98
N LYS A 41 0.20 12.14 35.30
CA LYS A 41 -0.57 12.93 34.30
C LYS A 41 0.33 13.73 33.35
N GLY A 42 1.46 14.25 33.81
CA GLY A 42 2.46 14.92 32.95
C GLY A 42 3.15 13.99 31.96
N LYS A 43 3.35 12.72 32.32
CA LYS A 43 3.83 11.68 31.40
C LYS A 43 2.79 11.35 30.32
N LEU A 44 1.50 11.45 30.63
CA LEU A 44 0.41 11.37 29.64
C LEU A 44 0.47 12.58 28.68
N LEU A 45 0.67 13.79 29.20
CA LEU A 45 0.81 14.98 28.36
C LEU A 45 2.02 14.92 27.43
N GLY A 46 3.14 14.34 27.86
CA GLY A 46 4.31 14.16 27.00
C GLY A 46 4.02 13.25 25.80
N GLN A 47 3.25 12.17 26.00
CA GLN A 47 2.87 11.25 24.94
C GLN A 47 1.79 11.83 24.02
N GLU A 48 0.81 12.56 24.57
CA GLU A 48 -0.21 13.27 23.78
C GLU A 48 0.42 14.34 22.88
N VAL A 49 1.36 15.13 23.42
CA VAL A 49 2.09 16.15 22.65
C VAL A 49 2.96 15.51 21.57
N GLU A 50 3.64 14.40 21.88
CA GLU A 50 4.41 13.66 20.88
C GLU A 50 3.49 13.11 19.78
N LEU A 51 2.35 12.52 20.14
CA LEU A 51 1.38 12.01 19.19
C LEU A 51 0.83 13.13 18.30
N GLU A 52 0.41 14.26 18.88
CA GLU A 52 -0.11 15.40 18.11
C GLU A 52 0.93 15.95 17.13
N SER A 53 2.21 16.04 17.55
CA SER A 53 3.30 16.39 16.65
C SER A 53 3.48 15.38 15.51
N ASN A 54 3.35 14.08 15.77
CA ASN A 54 3.46 13.06 14.72
C ASN A 54 2.26 13.09 13.77
N VAL A 55 1.06 13.40 14.26
CA VAL A 55 -0.15 13.56 13.43
C VAL A 55 0.00 14.75 12.49
N GLU A 56 0.55 15.87 12.97
CA GLU A 56 0.79 17.03 12.12
C GLU A 56 1.88 16.77 11.07
N GLN A 57 2.99 16.13 11.45
CA GLN A 57 4.02 15.69 10.49
C GLN A 57 3.44 14.78 9.41
N LEU A 58 2.62 13.81 9.82
CA LEU A 58 1.93 12.90 8.90
C LEU A 58 1.03 13.64 7.92
N ARG A 59 0.27 14.65 8.40
CA ARG A 59 -0.55 15.48 7.52
C ARG A 59 0.31 16.20 6.48
N GLU A 60 1.38 16.86 6.92
CA GLU A 60 2.27 17.59 6.02
C GLU A 60 2.90 16.68 4.95
N THR A 61 3.31 15.46 5.31
CA THR A 61 3.89 14.51 4.34
C THR A 61 2.84 13.99 3.36
N VAL A 62 1.61 13.75 3.80
CA VAL A 62 0.52 13.30 2.92
C VAL A 62 0.14 14.40 1.93
N GLU A 63 0.04 15.65 2.38
CA GLU A 63 -0.22 16.79 1.48
C GLU A 63 0.90 16.97 0.44
N LYS A 64 2.15 16.71 0.80
CA LYS A 64 3.28 16.69 -0.16
C LYS A 64 3.17 15.52 -1.13
N ALA A 65 2.86 14.32 -0.65
CA ALA A 65 2.70 13.12 -1.46
C ALA A 65 1.60 13.28 -2.51
N GLU A 66 0.48 13.92 -2.16
CA GLU A 66 -0.60 14.23 -3.10
C GLU A 66 -0.16 15.22 -4.19
N ARG A 67 0.63 16.24 -3.84
CA ARG A 67 1.17 17.16 -4.86
C ARG A 67 2.12 16.45 -5.82
N GLU A 68 2.95 15.53 -5.33
CA GLU A 68 3.86 14.74 -6.16
C GLU A 68 3.13 13.77 -7.10
N SER A 69 2.06 13.11 -6.63
CA SER A 69 1.27 12.18 -7.47
C SER A 69 0.59 12.92 -8.63
N LEU A 70 0.05 14.11 -8.36
CA LEU A 70 -0.57 14.96 -9.37
C LEU A 70 0.45 15.45 -10.42
N GLN A 71 1.66 15.84 -10.00
CA GLN A 71 2.71 16.27 -10.92
C GLN A 71 3.23 15.13 -11.80
N SER A 72 3.40 13.93 -11.25
CA SER A 72 3.90 12.76 -11.98
C SER A 72 2.92 12.32 -13.09
N SER A 73 1.61 12.46 -12.83
CA SER A 73 0.57 12.06 -13.78
C SER A 73 0.53 12.95 -15.04
N SER A 74 0.95 14.21 -14.94
CA SER A 74 0.95 15.14 -16.09
C SER A 74 2.14 14.96 -17.03
N ALA A 75 3.27 14.40 -16.55
CA ALA A 75 4.50 14.31 -17.33
C ALA A 75 4.50 13.15 -18.35
N THR A 76 3.80 12.05 -18.06
CA THR A 76 3.84 10.82 -18.87
C THR A 76 3.19 10.96 -20.26
N TYR A 77 2.26 11.89 -20.44
CA TYR A 77 1.48 12.00 -21.69
C TYR A 77 2.16 12.76 -22.83
N LEU A 78 3.35 13.32 -22.64
CA LEU A 78 3.99 14.17 -23.65
C LEU A 78 5.15 13.51 -24.41
N SER A 79 5.46 12.22 -24.19
CA SER A 79 6.71 11.61 -24.70
C SER A 79 6.58 10.55 -25.79
N GLU A 80 5.39 10.12 -26.24
CA GLU A 80 5.25 9.13 -27.32
C GLU A 80 4.24 9.58 -28.39
N SER A 81 4.62 10.58 -29.18
CA SER A 81 4.03 10.77 -30.51
C SER A 81 4.68 9.78 -31.48
N ASP A 82 4.29 8.51 -31.41
CA ASP A 82 4.60 7.55 -32.48
C ASP A 82 3.83 7.97 -33.75
N PRO A 83 4.52 8.44 -34.81
CA PRO A 83 3.86 8.97 -36.01
C PRO A 83 3.14 7.91 -36.84
N ASN A 84 3.17 6.62 -36.46
CA ASN A 84 2.63 5.53 -37.25
C ASN A 84 1.30 4.92 -36.72
N LYS A 85 0.67 5.53 -35.72
CA LYS A 85 -0.61 5.04 -35.16
C LYS A 85 -1.82 5.66 -35.88
N ASN A 86 -1.89 5.47 -37.20
CA ASN A 86 -3.10 5.78 -37.96
C ASN A 86 -4.11 4.62 -37.84
N ARG A 87 -5.35 4.97 -37.48
CA ARG A 87 -6.59 4.19 -37.68
C ARG A 87 -6.98 3.20 -36.57
N LEU A 88 -7.38 3.72 -35.42
CA LEU A 88 -8.56 3.20 -34.72
C LEU A 88 -9.46 4.36 -34.32
N GLU A 89 -10.74 4.21 -34.65
CA GLU A 89 -11.80 5.18 -34.47
C GLU A 89 -11.91 5.62 -33.01
N SER A 90 -12.04 6.93 -32.81
CA SER A 90 -12.26 7.58 -31.52
C SER A 90 -13.58 7.11 -30.92
N ILE A 91 -13.50 6.18 -29.98
CA ILE A 91 -14.60 5.90 -29.05
C ILE A 91 -14.39 6.86 -27.87
N ASP A 92 -15.31 7.79 -27.68
CA ASP A 92 -15.42 8.62 -26.48
C ASP A 92 -15.84 7.73 -25.28
N VAL A 93 -14.92 6.91 -24.79
CA VAL A 93 -15.09 6.20 -23.52
C VAL A 93 -14.47 7.06 -22.44
N VAL A 94 -15.32 7.67 -21.61
CA VAL A 94 -14.92 8.06 -20.26
C VAL A 94 -14.53 6.77 -19.56
N ALA A 95 -13.25 6.41 -19.63
CA ALA A 95 -12.70 5.20 -19.03
C ALA A 95 -12.68 5.39 -17.52
N SER A 96 -13.84 5.20 -16.89
CA SER A 96 -13.90 4.87 -15.47
C SER A 96 -13.16 3.55 -15.31
N ASN A 97 -12.13 3.56 -14.47
CA ASN A 97 -11.43 2.33 -14.13
C ASN A 97 -12.51 1.35 -13.62
N PRO A 98 -12.62 0.11 -14.14
CA PRO A 98 -13.63 -0.85 -13.68
C PRO A 98 -13.53 -1.19 -12.18
N LEU A 99 -12.51 -0.67 -11.49
CA LEU A 99 -12.33 -0.70 -10.04
C LEU A 99 -13.02 0.47 -9.28
N ASP A 100 -13.47 1.54 -9.93
CA ASP A 100 -14.01 2.73 -9.25
C ASP A 100 -15.24 2.41 -8.38
N GLY A 101 -16.17 1.61 -8.89
CA GLY A 101 -17.45 1.35 -8.19
C GLY A 101 -17.31 0.55 -6.89
N THR A 102 -16.30 -0.32 -6.78
CA THR A 102 -16.09 -1.12 -5.56
C THR A 102 -15.19 -0.40 -4.54
N GLN A 103 -14.37 0.53 -5.02
CA GLN A 103 -13.41 1.26 -4.21
C GLN A 103 -14.06 2.30 -3.30
N ASP A 104 -15.12 2.96 -3.77
CA ASP A 104 -15.89 3.93 -2.98
C ASP A 104 -16.67 3.22 -1.86
N ALA A 105 -17.26 2.06 -2.16
CA ALA A 105 -17.97 1.26 -1.15
C ALA A 105 -17.08 0.82 0.02
N ALA A 106 -15.77 0.68 -0.18
CA ALA A 106 -14.83 0.39 0.90
C ALA A 106 -14.54 1.62 1.77
N ILE A 107 -14.47 2.81 1.18
CA ILE A 107 -14.30 4.09 1.88
C ILE A 107 -15.56 4.39 2.70
N ASP A 108 -16.75 4.25 2.10
CA ASP A 108 -18.03 4.50 2.78
C ASP A 108 -18.16 3.64 4.05
N LYS A 109 -17.80 2.35 3.96
CA LYS A 109 -17.78 1.45 5.12
C LYS A 109 -16.83 1.92 6.24
N ILE A 110 -15.68 2.50 5.89
CA ILE A 110 -14.73 3.03 6.88
C ILE A 110 -15.30 4.29 7.53
N VAL A 111 -15.91 5.17 6.73
CA VAL A 111 -16.55 6.41 7.20
C VAL A 111 -17.73 6.08 8.12
N ASP A 112 -18.61 5.16 7.73
CA ASP A 112 -19.73 4.70 8.55
C ASP A 112 -19.26 4.11 9.88
N LEU A 113 -18.23 3.24 9.83
CA LEU A 113 -17.65 2.63 11.03
C LEU A 113 -16.99 3.67 11.94
N SER A 114 -16.48 4.77 11.39
CA SER A 114 -15.81 5.80 12.18
C SER A 114 -16.78 6.53 13.12
N ALA A 115 -18.06 6.65 12.74
CA ALA A 115 -19.06 7.33 13.54
C ALA A 115 -19.39 6.59 14.85
N THR A 116 -19.29 5.26 14.84
CA THR A 116 -19.64 4.40 15.98
C THR A 116 -18.41 3.85 16.69
N GLU A 117 -17.39 3.43 15.95
CA GLU A 117 -16.20 2.74 16.46
C GLU A 117 -14.91 3.26 15.78
N PRO A 118 -14.40 4.47 16.14
CA PRO A 118 -13.26 5.10 15.47
C PRO A 118 -12.00 4.23 15.42
N LEU A 119 -11.71 3.49 16.49
CA LEU A 119 -10.54 2.61 16.55
C LEU A 119 -10.67 1.42 15.58
N ALA A 120 -11.88 0.85 15.46
CA ALA A 120 -12.15 -0.22 14.51
C ALA A 120 -12.05 0.29 13.06
N ALA A 121 -12.55 1.51 12.80
CA ALA A 121 -12.38 2.18 11.52
C ALA A 121 -10.89 2.39 11.17
N LEU A 122 -10.05 2.81 12.13
CA LEU A 122 -8.62 3.01 11.90
C LEU A 122 -7.91 1.70 11.54
N LEU A 123 -8.25 0.62 12.24
CA LEU A 123 -7.77 -0.72 11.92
C LEU A 123 -8.20 -1.18 10.53
N LYS A 124 -9.47 -0.94 10.18
CA LYS A 124 -10.00 -1.28 8.86
C LYS A 124 -9.29 -0.50 7.76
N LEU A 125 -9.04 0.79 7.97
CA LEU A 125 -8.28 1.63 7.05
C LEU A 125 -6.84 1.11 6.85
N SER A 126 -6.14 0.73 7.93
CA SER A 126 -4.80 0.13 7.84
C SER A 126 -4.82 -1.15 7.00
N GLN A 127 -5.83 -2.01 7.17
CA GLN A 127 -5.96 -3.23 6.35
C GLN A 127 -6.20 -2.91 4.88
N THR A 128 -7.03 -1.89 4.59
CA THR A 128 -7.31 -1.44 3.23
C THR A 128 -6.06 -0.88 2.56
N LEU A 129 -5.27 -0.04 3.26
CA LEU A 129 -3.98 0.45 2.78
C LEU A 129 -3.00 -0.69 2.48
N GLU A 130 -2.91 -1.70 3.37
CA GLU A 130 -2.06 -2.86 3.14
C GLU A 130 -2.51 -3.70 1.94
N LYS A 131 -3.83 -3.85 1.74
CA LYS A 131 -4.39 -4.50 0.56
C LYS A 131 -4.00 -3.73 -0.70
N GLU A 132 -4.16 -2.41 -0.71
CA GLU A 132 -3.82 -1.54 -1.83
C GLU A 132 -2.31 -1.61 -2.16
N LEU A 133 -1.44 -1.56 -1.16
CA LEU A 133 0.01 -1.73 -1.36
C LEU A 133 0.36 -3.07 -1.98
N LYS A 134 -0.34 -4.14 -1.61
CA LYS A 134 -0.13 -5.48 -2.21
C LYS A 134 -0.58 -5.49 -3.66
N VAL A 135 -1.75 -4.93 -3.95
CA VAL A 135 -2.26 -4.80 -5.32
C VAL A 135 -1.25 -4.07 -6.19
N LEU A 136 -0.77 -2.90 -5.74
CA LEU A 136 0.25 -2.13 -6.44
C LEU A 136 1.55 -2.91 -6.64
N ALA A 137 2.06 -3.59 -5.59
CA ALA A 137 3.29 -4.36 -5.70
C ALA A 137 3.17 -5.53 -6.68
N VAL A 138 1.98 -6.11 -6.79
CA VAL A 138 1.67 -7.25 -7.67
C VAL A 138 1.46 -6.77 -9.12
N SER A 139 0.75 -5.66 -9.34
CA SER A 139 0.54 -5.08 -10.67
C SER A 139 1.83 -4.53 -11.30
N THR A 140 2.74 -4.02 -10.47
CA THR A 140 4.04 -3.47 -10.91
C THR A 140 5.15 -4.53 -11.00
N ALA A 141 4.81 -5.82 -10.88
CA ALA A 141 5.76 -6.94 -10.89
C ALA A 141 6.89 -6.83 -9.84
N VAL A 142 6.67 -6.06 -8.78
CA VAL A 142 7.58 -5.93 -7.65
C VAL A 142 7.56 -7.19 -6.79
N LEU A 143 6.37 -7.76 -6.61
CA LEU A 143 6.14 -8.95 -5.81
C LEU A 143 5.60 -10.06 -6.70
N ARG A 144 6.23 -11.24 -6.64
CA ARG A 144 5.61 -12.47 -7.15
C ARG A 144 4.45 -12.84 -6.24
N SER A 145 3.30 -13.22 -6.79
CA SER A 145 2.07 -13.45 -6.01
C SER A 145 2.16 -14.39 -4.82
N ASN A 146 3.04 -15.39 -4.88
CA ASN A 146 3.21 -16.37 -3.80
C ASN A 146 4.24 -15.92 -2.75
N GLN A 147 4.90 -14.78 -2.95
CA GLN A 147 5.88 -14.27 -2.01
C GLN A 147 5.17 -13.51 -0.88
N ARG A 148 5.38 -13.98 0.36
CA ARG A 148 4.92 -13.26 1.55
C ARG A 148 5.87 -12.12 1.84
N SER A 149 5.33 -10.91 1.93
CA SER A 149 6.08 -9.71 2.32
C SER A 149 5.28 -8.92 3.35
N SER A 150 5.96 -8.42 4.37
CA SER A 150 5.38 -7.46 5.32
C SER A 150 5.12 -6.12 4.62
N PRO A 151 4.14 -5.30 5.09
CA PRO A 151 3.89 -3.98 4.52
C PRO A 151 5.15 -3.11 4.43
N ARG A 152 6.01 -3.15 5.45
CA ARG A 152 7.29 -2.41 5.47
C ARG A 152 8.26 -2.85 4.38
N GLN A 153 8.32 -4.16 4.09
CA GLN A 153 9.14 -4.67 2.99
C GLN A 153 8.58 -4.24 1.64
N LEU A 154 7.25 -4.26 1.46
CA LEU A 154 6.60 -3.81 0.23
C LEU A 154 6.88 -2.32 -0.04
N ILE A 155 6.71 -1.47 0.97
CA ILE A 155 7.00 -0.03 0.88
C ILE A 155 8.46 0.18 0.43
N ARG A 156 9.43 -0.45 1.11
CA ARG A 156 10.86 -0.33 0.77
C ARG A 156 11.18 -0.85 -0.63
N LEU A 157 10.57 -1.96 -1.02
CA LEU A 157 10.82 -2.57 -2.32
C LEU A 157 10.26 -1.70 -3.44
N MET A 158 9.04 -1.18 -3.30
CA MET A 158 8.45 -0.23 -4.26
C MET A 158 9.23 1.09 -4.32
N ALA A 159 9.71 1.60 -3.18
CA ALA A 159 10.59 2.76 -3.12
C ALA A 159 11.89 2.53 -3.90
N SER A 160 12.54 1.37 -3.71
CA SER A 160 13.79 1.02 -4.42
C SER A 160 13.64 0.88 -5.94
N LYS A 161 12.39 0.71 -6.41
CA LYS A 161 12.02 0.60 -7.82
C LYS A 161 11.44 1.91 -8.37
N ASN A 162 11.44 2.99 -7.59
CA ASN A 162 10.84 4.29 -7.93
C ASN A 162 9.36 4.20 -8.33
N ILE A 163 8.62 3.23 -7.77
CA ILE A 163 7.17 3.08 -8.03
C ILE A 163 6.37 3.99 -7.12
N LEU A 164 6.77 4.11 -5.86
CA LEU A 164 6.18 5.05 -4.92
C LEU A 164 7.05 6.31 -4.82
N PRO A 165 6.45 7.51 -4.92
CA PRO A 165 7.14 8.76 -4.62
C PRO A 165 7.72 8.77 -3.20
N PRO A 166 8.83 9.48 -2.95
CA PRO A 166 9.47 9.53 -1.63
C PRO A 166 8.53 9.98 -0.51
N HIS A 167 7.68 11.00 -0.73
CA HIS A 167 6.75 11.45 0.31
C HIS A 167 5.59 10.49 0.55
N THR A 168 5.20 9.68 -0.44
CA THR A 168 4.24 8.59 -0.25
C THR A 168 4.83 7.50 0.65
N VAL A 169 6.09 7.14 0.43
CA VAL A 169 6.83 6.16 1.26
C VAL A 169 6.92 6.64 2.71
N GLU A 170 7.32 7.89 2.91
CA GLU A 170 7.41 8.52 4.22
C GLU A 170 6.04 8.54 4.94
N SER A 171 4.98 8.96 4.24
CA SER A 171 3.63 9.02 4.78
C SER A 171 3.10 7.65 5.22
N LEU A 172 3.40 6.59 4.47
CA LEU A 172 2.99 5.22 4.83
C LEU A 172 3.72 4.71 6.08
N ASP A 173 5.02 5.00 6.21
CA ASP A 173 5.79 4.66 7.40
C ASP A 173 5.29 5.45 8.63
N GLN A 174 5.08 6.77 8.49
CA GLN A 174 4.56 7.61 9.56
C GLN A 174 3.14 7.21 9.99
N PHE A 175 2.24 6.90 9.04
CA PHE A 175 0.88 6.43 9.36
C PHE A 175 0.92 5.15 10.18
N ARG A 176 1.78 4.18 9.80
CA ARG A 176 1.94 2.94 10.56
C ARG A 176 2.43 3.22 11.98
N ASP A 177 3.39 4.12 12.13
CA ASP A 177 3.98 4.43 13.42
C ASP A 177 2.97 5.14 14.33
N VAL A 178 2.22 6.13 13.82
CA VAL A 178 1.10 6.78 14.53
C VAL A 178 0.02 5.76 14.92
N ARG A 179 -0.38 4.88 14.00
CA ARG A 179 -1.35 3.81 14.28
C ARG A 179 -0.86 2.86 15.37
N ASN A 180 0.41 2.48 15.34
CA ASN A 180 0.99 1.61 16.37
C ASN A 180 1.00 2.30 17.74
N LYS A 181 1.33 3.60 17.80
CA LYS A 181 1.20 4.38 19.04
C LYS A 181 -0.24 4.40 19.52
N ILE A 182 -1.20 4.64 18.64
CA ILE A 182 -2.63 4.67 19.01
C ILE A 182 -3.12 3.34 19.60
N ILE A 183 -2.68 2.22 19.04
CA ILE A 183 -3.15 0.90 19.46
C ILE A 183 -2.45 0.39 20.72
N HIS A 184 -1.15 0.67 20.85
CA HIS A 184 -0.31 0.03 21.86
C HIS A 184 0.03 0.93 23.05
N GLU A 185 -0.07 2.25 22.92
CA GLU A 185 0.13 3.13 24.05
C GLU A 185 -1.13 3.12 24.92
N SER A 186 -0.97 2.75 26.20
CA SER A 186 -2.06 2.63 27.18
C SER A 186 -2.64 3.97 27.63
N VAL A 187 -2.51 5.01 26.81
CA VAL A 187 -3.02 6.36 27.07
C VAL A 187 -4.44 6.44 26.55
N GLU A 188 -5.33 7.13 27.28
CA GLU A 188 -6.66 7.46 26.77
C GLU A 188 -6.52 8.48 25.63
N ILE A 189 -6.48 7.98 24.40
CA ILE A 189 -6.39 8.84 23.21
C ILE A 189 -7.78 9.39 22.89
N SER A 190 -7.86 10.70 22.70
CA SER A 190 -9.12 11.35 22.37
C SER A 190 -9.65 10.88 21.01
N HIS A 191 -10.98 10.74 20.90
CA HIS A 191 -11.62 10.40 19.63
C HIS A 191 -11.31 11.42 18.54
N SER A 192 -11.16 12.70 18.89
CA SER A 192 -10.79 13.76 17.93
C SER A 192 -9.43 13.49 17.25
N THR A 193 -8.45 12.99 17.98
CA THR A 193 -7.15 12.61 17.41
C THR A 193 -7.28 11.42 16.47
N ILE A 194 -8.09 10.41 16.83
CA ILE A 194 -8.35 9.26 15.95
C ILE A 194 -9.02 9.69 14.66
N PHE A 195 -10.02 10.59 14.72
CA PHE A 195 -10.67 11.15 13.53
C PHE A 195 -9.71 11.90 12.61
N LYS A 196 -8.83 12.76 13.17
CA LYS A 196 -7.78 13.41 12.37
C LYS A 196 -6.91 12.39 11.64
N VAL A 197 -6.48 11.33 12.32
CA VAL A 197 -5.65 10.28 11.72
C VAL A 197 -6.40 9.49 10.65
N LEU A 198 -7.70 9.25 10.85
CA LEU A 198 -8.57 8.62 9.85
C LEU A 198 -8.67 9.47 8.59
N ASP A 199 -8.93 10.77 8.73
CA ASP A 199 -9.03 11.69 7.58
C ASP A 199 -7.72 11.70 6.78
N ILE A 200 -6.57 11.84 7.47
CA ILE A 200 -5.25 11.83 6.85
C ILE A 200 -4.97 10.47 6.17
N GLY A 201 -5.33 9.36 6.83
CA GLY A 201 -5.14 8.03 6.27
C GLY A 201 -6.04 7.76 5.04
N LEU A 202 -7.25 8.32 5.00
CA LEU A 202 -8.14 8.25 3.84
C LEU A 202 -7.57 9.05 2.66
N GLN A 203 -7.00 10.23 2.93
CA GLN A 203 -6.27 11.00 1.92
C GLN A 203 -5.07 10.21 1.40
N LEU A 204 -4.27 9.59 2.27
CA LEU A 204 -3.16 8.73 1.87
C LEU A 204 -3.62 7.53 1.02
N LEU A 205 -4.76 6.92 1.33
CA LEU A 205 -5.34 5.86 0.51
C LEU A 205 -5.70 6.36 -0.89
N LYS A 206 -6.29 7.56 -1.00
CA LYS A 206 -6.58 8.19 -2.30
C LYS A 206 -5.29 8.48 -3.07
N THR A 207 -4.27 9.04 -2.43
CA THR A 207 -2.94 9.28 -3.04
C THR A 207 -2.33 7.98 -3.56
N LEU A 208 -2.43 6.89 -2.78
CA LEU A 208 -1.90 5.59 -3.17
C LEU A 208 -2.63 5.04 -4.41
N ARG A 209 -3.96 5.22 -4.50
CA ARG A 209 -4.77 4.81 -5.66
C ARG A 209 -4.54 5.65 -6.92
N GLN A 210 -4.02 6.87 -6.78
CA GLN A 210 -3.63 7.71 -7.91
C GLN A 210 -2.32 7.26 -8.57
N VAL A 211 -1.57 6.33 -7.95
CA VAL A 211 -0.36 5.79 -8.57
C VAL A 211 -0.75 5.07 -9.86
N PRO A 212 -0.23 5.51 -11.02
CA PRO A 212 -0.61 4.93 -12.30
C PRO A 212 -0.13 3.49 -12.36
N VAL A 213 -1.08 2.55 -12.36
CA VAL A 213 -0.78 1.12 -12.52
C VAL A 213 -1.47 0.58 -13.75
N GLU A 214 -0.71 -0.24 -14.48
CA GLU A 214 -1.26 -1.07 -15.53
C GLU A 214 -2.04 -2.21 -14.86
N VAL A 215 -3.34 -2.25 -15.11
CA VAL A 215 -4.23 -3.33 -14.68
C VAL A 215 -4.35 -4.31 -15.83
N ILE A 216 -4.12 -5.59 -15.54
CA ILE A 216 -4.20 -6.66 -16.53
C ILE A 216 -5.37 -7.57 -16.15
N THR A 217 -6.36 -7.63 -17.03
CA THR A 217 -7.56 -8.42 -16.83
C THR A 217 -7.68 -9.48 -17.92
N VAL A 218 -8.06 -10.70 -17.54
CA VAL A 218 -8.33 -11.79 -18.48
C VAL A 218 -9.63 -11.50 -19.22
N ASN A 219 -9.57 -11.32 -20.54
CA ASN A 219 -10.77 -11.11 -21.34
C ASN A 219 -11.29 -12.44 -21.94
N HIS A 220 -10.40 -13.25 -22.53
CA HIS A 220 -10.76 -14.55 -23.08
C HIS A 220 -9.68 -15.61 -22.77
N PRO A 221 -9.94 -16.53 -21.83
CA PRO A 221 -9.01 -17.63 -21.52
C PRO A 221 -9.17 -18.82 -22.49
N GLY A 222 -8.15 -19.67 -22.58
CA GLY A 222 -8.24 -21.00 -23.18
C GLY A 222 -8.41 -21.04 -24.71
N ILE A 223 -7.96 -20.00 -25.41
CA ILE A 223 -8.11 -19.88 -26.87
C ILE A 223 -7.23 -20.93 -27.58
N PRO A 224 -7.74 -21.69 -28.56
CA PRO A 224 -6.91 -22.54 -29.42
C PRO A 224 -5.88 -21.72 -30.21
N ILE A 225 -4.64 -22.20 -30.24
CA ILE A 225 -3.53 -21.55 -30.94
C ILE A 225 -3.00 -22.48 -32.00
N TYR A 226 -2.69 -21.95 -33.19
CA TYR A 226 -2.33 -22.72 -34.37
C TYR A 226 -0.93 -22.36 -34.89
N LYS A 227 -0.29 -23.32 -35.56
CA LYS A 227 1.05 -23.22 -36.15
C LYS A 227 1.06 -22.62 -37.56
N ASP A 228 -0.10 -22.51 -38.19
CA ASP A 228 -0.27 -22.05 -39.56
C ASP A 228 -1.36 -20.98 -39.66
N GLU A 229 -1.29 -20.18 -40.72
CA GLU A 229 -2.22 -19.07 -40.98
C GLU A 229 -3.65 -19.54 -41.26
N ASP A 230 -3.80 -20.78 -41.74
CA ASP A 230 -5.10 -21.37 -42.00
C ASP A 230 -5.76 -21.94 -40.74
N CYS A 231 -5.10 -21.87 -39.58
CA CYS A 231 -5.58 -22.39 -38.31
C CYS A 231 -5.98 -23.88 -38.39
N VAL A 232 -5.15 -24.72 -39.01
CA VAL A 232 -5.41 -26.16 -39.17
C VAL A 232 -4.64 -26.99 -38.14
N GLU A 233 -3.36 -26.68 -37.92
CA GLU A 233 -2.47 -27.40 -37.00
C GLU A 233 -2.43 -26.71 -35.64
N GLU A 234 -3.25 -27.18 -34.70
CA GLU A 234 -3.26 -26.66 -33.33
C GLU A 234 -1.98 -27.03 -32.55
N TYR A 235 -1.52 -26.14 -31.68
CA TYR A 235 -0.57 -26.50 -30.63
C TYR A 235 -1.27 -27.27 -29.50
N GLU A 236 -0.84 -28.50 -29.22
CA GLU A 236 -1.50 -29.35 -28.21
C GLU A 236 -1.22 -28.94 -26.75
N GLU A 237 -0.06 -28.35 -26.49
CA GLU A 237 0.46 -28.05 -25.14
C GLU A 237 0.14 -26.63 -24.64
N VAL A 238 -0.15 -25.70 -25.55
CA VAL A 238 -0.33 -24.28 -25.26
C VAL A 238 -1.69 -23.78 -25.72
N LYS A 239 -2.26 -22.89 -24.93
CA LYS A 239 -3.47 -22.13 -25.25
C LYS A 239 -3.15 -20.64 -25.25
N GLY A 240 -4.01 -19.87 -25.89
CA GLY A 240 -3.97 -18.42 -25.87
C GLY A 240 -4.78 -17.89 -24.71
N ILE A 241 -4.30 -16.81 -24.12
CA ILE A 241 -5.07 -15.96 -23.23
C ILE A 241 -5.07 -14.53 -23.79
N ILE A 242 -6.25 -13.98 -24.06
CA ILE A 242 -6.38 -12.57 -24.38
C ILE A 242 -6.46 -11.78 -23.09
N LEU A 243 -5.47 -10.94 -22.90
CA LEU A 243 -5.35 -10.01 -21.79
C LEU A 243 -5.73 -8.60 -22.26
N TYR A 244 -6.49 -7.92 -21.41
CA TYR A 244 -6.84 -6.52 -21.55
C TYR A 244 -6.00 -5.72 -20.57
N TYR A 245 -5.22 -4.80 -21.11
CA TYR A 245 -4.33 -3.93 -20.37
C TYR A 245 -5.00 -2.56 -20.29
N THR A 246 -5.23 -2.10 -19.07
CA THR A 246 -5.74 -0.77 -18.79
C THR A 246 -4.64 0.01 -18.10
N SER A 247 -4.11 1.02 -18.80
CA SER A 247 -3.21 2.02 -18.24
C SER A 247 -3.88 3.38 -18.32
N PRO A 248 -3.48 4.37 -17.51
CA PRO A 248 -3.99 5.72 -17.62
C PRO A 248 -3.89 6.24 -19.06
N GLY A 249 -5.05 6.50 -19.69
CA GLY A 249 -5.16 7.00 -21.05
C GLY A 249 -4.83 6.02 -22.18
N THR A 250 -4.59 4.73 -21.90
CA THR A 250 -4.39 3.73 -22.95
C THR A 250 -4.98 2.38 -22.56
N GLU A 251 -5.76 1.84 -23.48
CA GLU A 251 -6.27 0.48 -23.40
C GLU A 251 -5.69 -0.34 -24.55
N MET A 252 -5.22 -1.54 -24.26
CA MET A 252 -4.76 -2.45 -25.30
C MET A 252 -5.16 -3.89 -25.01
N THR A 253 -5.49 -4.63 -26.06
CA THR A 253 -5.78 -6.05 -25.98
C THR A 253 -4.65 -6.82 -26.63
N LYS A 254 -4.10 -7.82 -25.95
CA LYS A 254 -3.05 -8.68 -26.50
C LYS A 254 -3.22 -10.13 -26.09
N ILE A 255 -2.95 -11.04 -27.01
CA ILE A 255 -2.97 -12.48 -26.76
C ILE A 255 -1.57 -12.97 -26.38
N TRP A 256 -1.50 -13.87 -25.41
CA TRP A 256 -0.27 -14.48 -24.94
C TRP A 256 -0.39 -16.00 -24.80
N PRO A 257 0.70 -16.76 -24.95
CA PRO A 257 0.69 -18.20 -24.71
C PRO A 257 0.64 -18.50 -23.22
N VAL A 258 -0.19 -19.47 -22.84
CA VAL A 258 -0.29 -20.03 -21.49
C VAL A 258 -0.40 -21.56 -21.60
N ARG A 259 0.16 -22.30 -20.65
CA ARG A 259 -0.03 -23.76 -20.62
C ARG A 259 -1.48 -24.15 -20.48
N LYS A 260 -1.83 -25.26 -21.12
CA LYS A 260 -3.19 -25.85 -21.10
C LYS A 260 -3.74 -26.16 -19.71
N ASN A 261 -2.88 -26.36 -18.70
CA ASN A 261 -3.28 -26.69 -17.34
C ASN A 261 -3.57 -25.46 -16.45
N VAL A 262 -3.40 -24.24 -16.95
CA VAL A 262 -3.69 -23.02 -16.18
C VAL A 262 -5.14 -22.63 -16.36
N ASP A 263 -5.87 -22.63 -15.25
CA ASP A 263 -7.30 -22.30 -15.21
C ASP A 263 -7.49 -20.81 -14.88
N PHE A 264 -7.55 -19.98 -15.92
CA PHE A 264 -7.95 -18.58 -15.83
C PHE A 264 -9.42 -18.42 -16.20
N GLN A 265 -10.09 -17.50 -15.52
CA GLN A 265 -11.48 -17.12 -15.77
C GLN A 265 -11.56 -15.71 -16.33
N LYS A 266 -12.57 -15.46 -17.17
CA LYS A 266 -12.84 -14.12 -17.67
C LYS A 266 -13.12 -13.17 -16.49
N GLY A 267 -12.46 -12.01 -16.49
CA GLY A 267 -12.53 -11.03 -15.42
C GLY A 267 -11.47 -11.18 -14.34
N ASP A 268 -10.67 -12.26 -14.36
CA ASP A 268 -9.55 -12.39 -13.43
C ASP A 268 -8.55 -11.25 -13.62
N TYR A 269 -8.12 -10.64 -12.52
CA TYR A 269 -6.96 -9.75 -12.50
C TYR A 269 -5.69 -10.61 -12.39
N VAL A 270 -4.67 -10.32 -13.20
CA VAL A 270 -3.46 -11.13 -13.27
C VAL A 270 -2.18 -10.31 -13.16
N THR A 271 -1.11 -10.93 -12.66
CA THR A 271 0.23 -10.32 -12.66
C THR A 271 0.86 -10.30 -14.04
N LYS A 272 1.87 -9.43 -14.18
CA LYS A 272 2.67 -9.29 -15.39
C LYS A 272 3.95 -10.15 -15.31
N ASP A 273 3.79 -11.47 -15.28
CA ASP A 273 4.91 -12.42 -15.19
C ASP A 273 5.05 -13.29 -16.43
N TRP A 274 6.29 -13.53 -16.86
CA TRP A 274 6.62 -14.40 -17.99
C TRP A 274 7.74 -15.38 -17.65
N ASP A 275 7.64 -16.60 -18.19
CA ASP A 275 8.68 -17.62 -18.12
C ASP A 275 9.36 -17.77 -19.47
N CYS A 276 10.54 -17.18 -19.59
CA CYS A 276 11.34 -17.24 -20.83
C CYS A 276 12.14 -18.53 -21.00
N ASN A 277 12.03 -19.50 -20.09
CA ASN A 277 12.49 -20.86 -20.35
C ASN A 277 11.63 -21.57 -21.41
N TYR A 278 10.40 -21.09 -21.60
CA TYR A 278 9.48 -21.56 -22.63
C TYR A 278 9.23 -20.43 -23.62
N GLN A 279 9.79 -20.60 -24.82
CA GLN A 279 9.60 -19.67 -25.93
C GLN A 279 8.75 -20.31 -27.00
N TRP A 280 7.75 -19.57 -27.45
CA TRP A 280 6.83 -20.01 -28.49
C TRP A 280 7.14 -19.24 -29.76
N GLY A 281 7.29 -19.97 -30.87
CA GLY A 281 7.48 -19.38 -32.20
C GLY A 281 6.20 -18.69 -32.70
N GLN A 282 6.19 -18.35 -33.98
CA GLN A 282 5.03 -17.71 -34.61
C GLN A 282 3.77 -18.57 -34.46
N ALA A 283 2.64 -17.91 -34.19
CA ALA A 283 1.37 -18.57 -34.01
C ALA A 283 0.19 -17.72 -34.46
N TRP A 284 -0.94 -18.38 -34.73
CA TRP A 284 -2.19 -17.79 -35.18
C TRP A 284 -3.35 -18.22 -34.28
N TYR A 285 -4.43 -17.47 -34.29
CA TYR A 285 -5.65 -17.78 -33.54
C TYR A 285 -6.89 -17.30 -34.28
N ILE A 286 -8.04 -17.85 -33.90
CA ILE A 286 -9.35 -17.36 -34.34
C ILE A 286 -9.88 -16.43 -33.25
N ASP A 287 -10.08 -15.17 -33.60
CA ASP A 287 -10.53 -14.16 -32.66
C ASP A 287 -11.95 -14.46 -32.17
N PRO A 288 -12.17 -14.63 -30.84
CA PRO A 288 -13.45 -15.11 -30.32
C PRO A 288 -14.60 -14.10 -30.45
N VAL A 289 -14.31 -12.84 -30.81
CA VAL A 289 -15.32 -11.79 -31.00
C VAL A 289 -15.64 -11.62 -32.49
N THR A 290 -14.61 -11.64 -33.34
CA THR A 290 -14.75 -11.32 -34.76
C THR A 290 -14.75 -12.53 -35.69
N ASP A 291 -14.43 -13.73 -35.18
CA ASP A 291 -14.28 -14.99 -35.92
C ASP A 291 -13.25 -14.92 -37.07
N LYS A 292 -12.35 -13.93 -37.03
CA LYS A 292 -11.29 -13.75 -38.01
C LYS A 292 -10.01 -14.44 -37.56
N LYS A 293 -9.34 -15.11 -38.48
CA LYS A 293 -7.97 -15.61 -38.29
C LYS A 293 -7.02 -14.41 -38.16
N LYS A 294 -6.20 -14.40 -37.11
CA LYS A 294 -5.23 -13.34 -36.82
C LYS A 294 -3.92 -13.95 -36.37
N ILE A 295 -2.82 -13.24 -36.61
CA ILE A 295 -1.53 -13.56 -35.98
C ILE A 295 -1.67 -13.34 -34.47
N ALA A 296 -1.32 -14.35 -33.68
CA ALA A 296 -1.29 -14.26 -32.23
C ALA A 296 0.00 -13.56 -31.78
N TRP A 297 1.15 -14.04 -32.27
CA TRP A 297 2.48 -13.48 -32.02
C TRP A 297 3.50 -14.03 -33.04
N THR A 298 4.69 -13.43 -33.09
CA THR A 298 5.83 -13.89 -33.92
C THR A 298 6.91 -14.61 -33.12
N GLY A 299 7.01 -14.34 -31.82
CA GLY A 299 7.93 -14.98 -30.89
C GLY A 299 7.83 -14.36 -29.50
N VAL A 300 7.43 -15.13 -28.49
CA VAL A 300 7.19 -14.60 -27.13
C VAL A 300 7.48 -15.65 -26.05
N CYS A 301 7.78 -15.18 -24.83
CA CYS A 301 7.83 -16.03 -23.64
C CYS A 301 6.43 -16.43 -23.18
N GLU A 302 6.32 -17.58 -22.51
CA GLU A 302 5.10 -18.04 -21.86
C GLU A 302 4.61 -17.05 -20.79
N PHE A 303 3.33 -16.71 -20.81
CA PHE A 303 2.69 -15.96 -19.75
C PHE A 303 2.43 -16.88 -18.56
N VAL A 304 3.04 -16.56 -17.43
CA VAL A 304 2.91 -17.29 -16.15
C VAL A 304 2.35 -16.40 -15.05
N GLY A 305 1.62 -15.36 -15.45
CA GLY A 305 0.89 -14.53 -14.52
C GLY A 305 -0.01 -15.37 -13.63
N VAL A 306 -0.40 -14.78 -12.52
CA VAL A 306 -1.21 -15.45 -11.50
C VAL A 306 -2.41 -14.60 -11.16
N ARG A 307 -3.48 -15.25 -10.69
CA ARG A 307 -4.66 -14.53 -10.22
C ARG A 307 -4.32 -13.68 -8.99
N VAL A 308 -4.70 -12.42 -9.05
CA VAL A 308 -4.64 -11.49 -7.91
C VAL A 308 -5.92 -11.67 -7.10
N THR A 309 -5.88 -12.56 -6.11
CA THR A 309 -7.05 -12.82 -5.25
C THR A 309 -7.24 -11.71 -4.22
N GLY A 310 -8.49 -11.31 -4.01
CA GLY A 310 -8.87 -10.38 -2.96
C GLY A 310 -8.91 -8.93 -3.39
N LEU A 311 -8.93 -8.63 -4.69
CA LEU A 311 -9.35 -7.35 -5.25
C LEU A 311 -10.86 -7.15 -5.06
#